data_AF-M1ZPI2-F1
#
_entry.id   AF-M1ZPI2-F1
#
_cell.length_a   1.000
_cell.length_b   1.000
_cell.length_c   1.000
_cell.angle_alpha   90.00
_cell.angle_beta   90.00
_cell.angle_gamma   90.00
#
_symmetry.space_group_name_H-M   'P 1'
#
loop_
_entity.id
_entity.type
_entity.pdbx_description
1 polymer ?
#
loop_
_entity_poly.entity_id
_entity_poly.type
_entity_poly.pdbx_seq_one_letter_code
_entity_poly.pdbx_strand_id
1 'polypeptide(L)'
;MILENFIVNLFILFLTSQTLKVNNKILYLLISSFLGSLYVVVLIIPSLAIFNKLIFKILIAFILILIAFRKRDLIFNIKATGVYIVYSMIIAGICVFLECNKMNSQTYLFIENFSYKKLMISMMTIYIIGNKLIWYIKDRKDISSFIYDVDIILQQDHRRVKAFLDTGNELREPATNLPVLVVEKDVFSNVNLDTYDKFYIPYRVVNGNFGNLEGFRPNYIDVHVGDKKEKKKL
;
A
#
# COMPACT_ATOMS: atom_id res chain seq x y z
N MET A 1 -11.17 -33.03 -0.04
CA MET A 1 -10.66 -32.44 1.22
C MET A 1 -9.18 -32.07 1.19
N ILE A 2 -8.20 -32.99 1.17
CA ILE A 2 -6.77 -32.60 1.29
C ILE A 2 -6.29 -31.77 0.08
N LEU A 3 -6.58 -32.21 -1.14
CA LEU A 3 -6.17 -31.49 -2.37
C LEU A 3 -6.79 -30.09 -2.45
N GLU A 4 -8.07 -29.95 -2.08
CA GLU A 4 -8.76 -28.66 -2.05
C GLU A 4 -8.10 -27.71 -1.05
N ASN A 5 -7.81 -28.19 0.17
CA ASN A 5 -7.13 -27.39 1.19
C ASN A 5 -5.69 -27.06 0.77
N PHE A 6 -5.02 -27.94 0.04
CA PHE A 6 -3.70 -27.66 -0.54
C PHE A 6 -3.77 -26.49 -1.52
N ILE A 7 -4.72 -26.53 -2.48
CA ILE A 7 -4.91 -25.48 -3.48
C ILE A 7 -5.28 -24.15 -2.81
N VAL A 8 -6.19 -24.17 -1.83
CA VAL A 8 -6.61 -22.98 -1.09
C VAL A 8 -5.43 -22.39 -0.32
N ASN A 9 -4.69 -23.21 0.44
CA ASN A 9 -3.52 -22.73 1.18
C ASN A 9 -2.44 -22.16 0.25
N LEU A 10 -2.17 -22.84 -0.87
CA LEU A 10 -1.19 -22.37 -1.87
C LEU A 10 -1.60 -21.01 -2.43
N PHE A 11 -2.88 -20.84 -2.74
CA PHE A 11 -3.43 -19.60 -3.26
C PHE A 11 -3.38 -18.46 -2.24
N ILE A 12 -3.74 -18.70 -0.98
CA ILE A 12 -3.65 -17.70 0.09
C ILE A 12 -2.20 -17.27 0.29
N LEU A 13 -1.26 -18.23 0.33
CA LEU A 13 0.17 -17.93 0.46
C LEU A 13 0.69 -17.14 -0.75
N PHE A 14 0.24 -17.48 -1.96
CA PHE A 14 0.55 -16.72 -3.17
C PHE A 14 0.04 -15.27 -3.08
N LEU A 15 -1.22 -15.06 -2.73
CA LEU A 15 -1.79 -13.72 -2.53
C LEU A 15 -1.06 -12.93 -1.43
N THR A 16 -0.70 -13.61 -0.34
CA THR A 16 0.08 -13.03 0.75
C THR A 16 1.44 -12.56 0.23
N SER A 17 2.12 -13.37 -0.58
CA SER A 17 3.41 -13.01 -1.19
C SER A 17 3.31 -11.84 -2.16
N GLN A 18 2.24 -11.78 -2.96
CA GLN A 18 1.96 -10.68 -3.88
C GLN A 18 1.68 -9.37 -3.14
N THR A 19 0.86 -9.43 -2.10
CA THR A 19 0.48 -8.27 -1.26
C THR A 19 1.69 -7.67 -0.56
N LEU A 20 2.57 -8.53 -0.05
CA LEU A 20 3.81 -8.12 0.63
C LEU A 20 4.95 -7.83 -0.34
N LYS A 21 4.74 -7.99 -1.66
CA LYS A 21 5.73 -7.78 -2.73
C LYS A 21 7.03 -8.55 -2.50
N VAL A 22 6.91 -9.82 -2.10
CA VAL A 22 8.05 -10.67 -1.80
C VAL A 22 8.23 -11.76 -2.85
N ASN A 23 9.43 -11.81 -3.43
CA ASN A 23 9.87 -12.91 -4.29
C ASN A 23 10.32 -14.10 -3.43
N ASN A 24 9.45 -15.09 -3.29
CA ASN A 24 9.78 -16.37 -2.66
C ASN A 24 9.97 -17.47 -3.71
N LYS A 25 10.79 -18.48 -3.36
CA LYS A 25 10.84 -19.69 -4.17
C LYS A 25 9.51 -20.43 -4.05
N ILE A 26 8.90 -20.76 -5.18
CA ILE A 26 7.61 -21.48 -5.26
C ILE A 26 7.65 -22.79 -4.45
N LEU A 27 8.81 -23.46 -4.40
CA LEU A 27 9.00 -24.68 -3.61
C LEU A 27 8.59 -24.51 -2.13
N TYR A 28 8.90 -23.38 -1.49
CA TYR A 28 8.54 -23.16 -0.09
C TYR A 28 7.04 -22.88 0.11
N LEU A 29 6.40 -22.27 -0.89
CA LEU A 29 4.94 -22.10 -0.89
C LEU A 29 4.26 -23.47 -0.99
N LEU A 30 4.77 -24.37 -1.86
CA LEU A 30 4.25 -25.73 -2.01
C LEU A 30 4.43 -26.58 -0.75
N ILE A 31 5.61 -26.54 -0.12
CA ILE A 31 5.87 -27.28 1.12
C ILE A 31 4.96 -26.76 2.25
N SER A 32 4.84 -25.43 2.38
CA SER A 32 3.97 -24.82 3.38
C SER A 32 2.50 -25.19 3.12
N SER A 33 2.00 -25.06 1.89
CA SER A 33 0.60 -25.40 1.59
C SER A 33 0.28 -26.88 1.79
N PHE A 34 1.26 -27.77 1.58
CA PHE A 34 1.13 -29.20 1.86
C PHE A 34 1.01 -29.49 3.37
N LEU A 35 1.83 -28.84 4.20
CA LEU A 35 1.70 -28.96 5.66
C LEU A 35 0.36 -28.37 6.14
N GLY A 36 -0.07 -27.26 5.55
CA GLY A 36 -1.35 -26.65 5.86
C GLY A 36 -2.54 -27.53 5.50
N SER A 37 -2.48 -28.28 4.39
CA SER A 37 -3.58 -29.19 4.02
C SER A 37 -3.69 -30.40 4.92
N LEU A 38 -2.58 -30.82 5.54
CA LEU A 38 -2.57 -31.91 6.52
C LEU A 38 -3.29 -31.53 7.82
N TYR A 39 -3.37 -30.23 8.14
CA TYR A 39 -4.08 -29.75 9.32
C TYR A 39 -5.58 -30.10 9.32
N VAL A 40 -6.19 -30.37 8.15
CA VAL A 40 -7.58 -30.83 8.04
C VAL A 40 -7.82 -32.13 8.80
N VAL A 41 -6.80 -32.99 8.94
CA VAL A 41 -6.88 -34.26 9.68
C VAL A 41 -7.24 -34.02 11.16
N VAL A 42 -6.82 -32.89 11.74
CA VAL A 42 -7.16 -32.50 13.12
C VAL A 42 -8.67 -32.36 13.32
N LEU A 43 -9.42 -31.99 12.27
CA LEU A 43 -10.87 -31.85 12.33
C LEU A 43 -11.60 -33.21 12.30
N ILE A 44 -10.94 -34.25 11.79
CA ILE A 44 -11.55 -35.58 11.60
C ILE A 44 -11.32 -36.45 12.84
N ILE A 45 -10.17 -36.32 13.50
CA ILE A 45 -9.79 -37.19 14.61
C ILE A 45 -10.21 -36.57 15.96
N PRO A 46 -11.19 -37.16 16.69
CA PRO A 46 -11.72 -36.57 17.93
C PRO A 46 -10.68 -36.42 19.04
N SER A 47 -9.67 -37.30 19.10
CA SER A 47 -8.60 -37.22 20.10
C SER A 47 -7.70 -35.98 19.93
N LEU A 48 -7.70 -35.35 18.75
CA LEU A 48 -6.96 -34.10 18.48
C LEU A 48 -7.81 -32.84 18.67
N ALA A 49 -9.01 -32.92 19.26
CA ALA A 49 -9.91 -31.78 19.43
C ALA A 49 -9.28 -30.56 20.12
N ILE A 50 -8.27 -30.77 20.98
CA ILE A 50 -7.53 -29.67 21.62
C ILE A 50 -6.86 -28.73 20.62
N PHE A 51 -6.41 -29.26 19.48
CA PHE A 51 -5.76 -28.51 18.41
C PHE A 51 -6.74 -27.73 17.54
N ASN A 52 -8.06 -27.92 17.70
CA ASN A 52 -9.09 -27.13 17.01
C ASN A 52 -9.37 -25.77 17.69
N LYS A 53 -8.77 -25.50 18.86
CA LYS A 53 -8.89 -24.20 19.54
C LYS A 53 -8.25 -23.08 18.71
N LEU A 54 -8.79 -21.88 18.83
CA LEU A 54 -8.36 -20.69 18.08
C LEU A 54 -6.84 -20.44 18.20
N ILE A 55 -6.27 -20.65 19.39
CA ILE A 55 -4.83 -20.43 19.63
C ILE A 55 -3.96 -21.32 18.73
N PHE A 56 -4.33 -22.59 18.53
CA PHE A 56 -3.59 -23.52 17.68
C PHE A 56 -3.77 -23.20 16.20
N LYS A 57 -4.92 -22.66 15.80
CA LYS A 57 -5.14 -22.16 14.43
C LYS A 57 -4.24 -20.96 14.11
N ILE A 58 -4.03 -20.07 15.07
CA ILE A 58 -3.10 -18.95 14.91
C ILE A 58 -1.65 -19.45 14.87
N LEU A 59 -1.30 -20.40 15.75
CA LEU A 59 0.04 -20.99 15.77
C LEU A 59 0.36 -21.73 14.47
N ILE A 60 -0.57 -22.52 13.93
CA ILE A 60 -0.33 -23.23 12.67
C ILE A 60 -0.16 -22.23 11.52
N ALA A 61 -1.00 -21.19 11.44
CA ALA A 61 -0.85 -20.13 10.45
C ALA A 61 0.54 -19.46 10.53
N PHE A 62 1.02 -19.17 11.75
CA PHE A 62 2.35 -18.62 11.96
C PHE A 62 3.47 -19.57 11.48
N ILE A 63 3.37 -20.87 11.78
CA ILE A 63 4.32 -21.89 11.33
C ILE A 63 4.35 -21.98 9.80
N LEU A 64 3.18 -21.97 9.14
CA LEU A 64 3.09 -21.99 7.67
C LEU A 64 3.81 -20.79 7.04
N ILE A 65 3.66 -19.61 7.65
CA ILE A 65 4.34 -18.38 7.21
C ILE A 65 5.85 -18.46 7.44
N LEU A 66 6.32 -18.96 8.58
CA LEU A 66 7.75 -19.14 8.82
C LEU A 66 8.40 -20.05 7.78
N ILE A 67 7.70 -21.11 7.35
CA ILE A 67 8.18 -22.02 6.31
C ILE A 67 8.19 -21.33 4.94
N ALA A 68 7.10 -20.64 4.59
CA ALA A 68 6.96 -19.97 3.30
C ALA A 68 7.91 -18.78 3.13
N PHE A 69 8.17 -18.02 4.20
CA PHE A 69 8.92 -16.75 4.22
C PHE A 69 10.20 -16.83 5.08
N ARG A 70 10.86 -17.99 5.12
CA ARG A 70 11.99 -18.32 6.02
C ARG A 70 13.11 -17.27 6.13
N LYS A 71 13.44 -16.55 5.05
CA LYS A 71 14.56 -15.60 5.02
C LYS A 71 14.20 -14.19 5.50
N ARG A 72 13.10 -14.04 6.24
CA ARG A 72 12.53 -12.73 6.64
C ARG A 72 12.51 -12.58 8.15
N ASP A 73 12.57 -11.32 8.60
CA ASP A 73 12.57 -10.98 10.01
C ASP A 73 11.27 -11.36 10.70
N LEU A 74 11.33 -11.53 12.02
CA LEU A 74 10.17 -11.93 12.83
C LEU A 74 9.02 -10.91 12.73
N ILE A 75 9.33 -9.61 12.67
CA ILE A 75 8.34 -8.53 12.46
C ILE A 75 7.63 -8.70 11.11
N PHE A 76 8.36 -9.10 10.07
CA PHE A 76 7.75 -9.39 8.77
C PHE A 76 6.82 -10.60 8.85
N ASN A 77 7.24 -11.68 9.51
CA ASN A 77 6.43 -12.89 9.64
C ASN A 77 5.14 -12.66 10.44
N ILE A 78 5.16 -11.80 11.47
CA ILE A 78 3.94 -11.39 12.19
C ILE A 78 2.98 -10.67 11.24
N LYS A 79 3.47 -9.68 10.47
CA LYS A 79 2.65 -8.97 9.48
C LYS A 79 2.08 -9.92 8.42
N ALA A 80 2.90 -10.83 7.92
CA ALA A 80 2.50 -11.82 6.92
C ALA A 80 1.44 -12.79 7.44
N THR A 81 1.54 -13.19 8.70
CA THR A 81 0.53 -14.03 9.37
C THR A 81 -0.81 -13.31 9.48
N GLY A 82 -0.81 -12.01 9.83
CA GLY A 82 -2.01 -11.20 9.81
C GLY A 82 -2.69 -11.16 8.44
N VAL A 83 -1.92 -10.92 7.37
CA VAL A 83 -2.43 -10.91 5.99
C VAL A 83 -2.99 -12.27 5.58
N TYR A 84 -2.29 -13.36 5.90
CA TYR A 84 -2.76 -14.73 5.62
C TYR A 84 -4.08 -15.05 6.33
N ILE A 85 -4.23 -14.67 7.60
CA ILE A 85 -5.46 -14.87 8.37
C ILE A 85 -6.62 -14.09 7.75
N VAL A 86 -6.39 -12.82 7.38
CA VAL A 86 -7.41 -11.99 6.72
C VAL A 86 -7.90 -12.65 5.42
N TYR A 87 -7.00 -13.08 4.55
CA TYR A 87 -7.40 -13.78 3.32
C TYR A 87 -8.15 -15.09 3.59
N SER A 88 -7.71 -15.86 4.59
CA SER A 88 -8.39 -17.10 5.01
C SER A 88 -9.82 -16.82 5.47
N MET A 89 -10.02 -15.77 6.27
CA MET A 89 -11.34 -15.35 6.74
C MET A 89 -12.22 -14.85 5.60
N ILE A 90 -11.68 -14.10 4.62
CA ILE A 90 -12.45 -13.64 3.46
C ILE A 90 -12.89 -14.84 2.60
N ILE A 91 -12.00 -15.79 2.31
CA ILE A 91 -12.37 -17.02 1.55
C ILE A 91 -13.48 -17.76 2.29
N ALA A 92 -13.29 -18.02 3.59
CA ALA A 92 -14.29 -18.71 4.39
C ALA A 92 -15.63 -17.95 4.42
N GLY A 93 -15.60 -16.63 4.59
CA GLY A 93 -16.79 -15.78 4.62
C GLY A 93 -17.56 -15.77 3.30
N ILE A 94 -16.87 -15.68 2.16
CA ILE A 94 -17.50 -15.80 0.83
C ILE A 94 -18.10 -17.20 0.66
N CYS A 95 -17.38 -18.24 1.07
CA CYS A 95 -17.88 -19.61 1.00
C CYS A 95 -19.18 -19.78 1.81
N VAL A 96 -19.21 -19.28 3.05
CA VAL A 96 -20.41 -19.30 3.90
C VAL A 96 -21.54 -18.48 3.27
N PHE A 97 -21.25 -17.28 2.77
CA PHE A 97 -22.25 -16.43 2.11
C PHE A 97 -22.91 -17.10 0.90
N LEU A 98 -22.11 -17.76 0.06
CA LEU A 98 -22.59 -18.53 -1.10
C LEU A 98 -23.38 -19.78 -0.71
N GLU A 99 -23.21 -20.30 0.51
CA GLU A 99 -24.01 -21.40 1.03
C GLU A 99 -25.35 -20.90 1.59
N CYS A 100 -25.33 -19.82 2.38
CA CYS A 100 -26.54 -19.21 2.94
C CYS A 100 -27.54 -18.78 1.86
N ASN A 101 -27.07 -18.25 0.73
CA ASN A 101 -27.95 -17.81 -0.37
C ASN A 101 -28.76 -18.96 -1.00
N LYS A 102 -28.29 -20.20 -0.87
CA LYS A 102 -28.95 -21.38 -1.45
C LYS A 102 -29.97 -22.03 -0.51
N MET A 103 -29.87 -21.78 0.80
CA MET A 103 -30.80 -22.32 1.78
C MET A 103 -32.09 -21.49 1.80
N ASN A 104 -33.08 -21.91 1.02
CA ASN A 104 -34.47 -21.53 1.31
C ASN A 104 -34.85 -22.20 2.64
N SER A 105 -34.90 -21.39 3.69
CA SER A 105 -35.61 -21.69 4.94
C SER A 105 -35.32 -23.06 5.55
N GLN A 106 -34.17 -23.26 6.19
CA GLN A 106 -34.06 -24.16 7.36
C GLN A 106 -32.75 -23.95 8.13
N THR A 107 -32.88 -23.98 9.45
CA THR A 107 -32.08 -23.36 10.51
C THR A 107 -30.74 -24.03 10.86
N TYR A 108 -30.09 -24.68 9.90
CA TYR A 108 -28.85 -25.41 10.18
C TYR A 108 -27.79 -25.17 9.11
N LEU A 109 -26.72 -24.46 9.48
CA LEU A 109 -25.50 -24.29 8.69
C LEU A 109 -24.69 -25.61 8.66
N PHE A 110 -25.25 -26.67 8.09
CA PHE A 110 -24.50 -27.89 7.80
C PHE A 110 -24.02 -27.84 6.35
N ILE A 111 -22.74 -27.54 6.19
CA ILE A 111 -22.04 -27.61 4.91
C ILE A 111 -21.61 -29.06 4.70
N GLU A 112 -22.54 -29.93 4.28
CA GLU A 112 -22.21 -31.35 4.06
C GLU A 112 -21.44 -31.59 2.76
N ASN A 113 -21.72 -30.81 1.70
CA ASN A 113 -21.11 -31.00 0.38
C ASN A 113 -20.79 -29.67 -0.29
N PHE A 114 -19.65 -29.09 0.07
CA PHE A 114 -19.20 -27.84 -0.56
C PHE A 114 -18.69 -28.11 -1.98
N SER A 115 -19.33 -27.49 -2.98
CA SER A 115 -18.93 -27.66 -4.38
C SER A 115 -17.62 -26.95 -4.67
N TYR A 116 -16.67 -27.64 -5.32
CA TYR A 116 -15.41 -27.08 -5.81
C TYR A 116 -15.61 -25.79 -6.64
N LYS A 117 -16.76 -25.66 -7.32
CA LYS A 117 -17.14 -24.47 -8.09
C LYS A 117 -17.22 -23.22 -7.21
N LYS A 118 -17.80 -23.34 -6.01
CA LYS A 118 -17.92 -22.22 -5.05
C LYS A 118 -16.56 -21.80 -4.50
N LEU A 119 -15.67 -22.76 -4.24
CA LEU A 119 -14.28 -22.48 -3.86
C LEU A 119 -13.57 -21.68 -4.95
N MET A 120 -13.66 -22.12 -6.20
CA MET A 120 -13.04 -21.40 -7.33
C MET A 120 -13.61 -19.98 -7.51
N ILE A 121 -14.93 -19.81 -7.39
CA ILE A 121 -15.56 -18.48 -7.44
C ILE A 121 -15.01 -17.59 -6.32
N SER A 122 -14.95 -18.09 -5.09
CA SER A 122 -14.40 -17.34 -3.95
C SER A 122 -12.95 -16.91 -4.20
N MET A 123 -12.12 -17.78 -4.77
CA MET A 123 -10.73 -17.47 -5.08
C MET A 123 -10.63 -16.39 -6.18
N MET A 124 -11.43 -16.52 -7.24
CA MET A 124 -11.49 -15.52 -8.32
C MET A 124 -11.93 -14.15 -7.82
N THR A 125 -12.99 -14.08 -7.01
CA THR A 125 -13.50 -12.83 -6.44
C THR A 125 -12.42 -12.14 -5.61
N ILE A 126 -11.72 -12.87 -4.74
CA ILE A 126 -10.65 -12.31 -3.92
C ILE A 126 -9.45 -11.88 -4.77
N TYR A 127 -9.10 -12.64 -5.81
CA TYR A 127 -8.01 -12.25 -6.70
C TYR A 127 -8.28 -10.88 -7.34
N ILE A 128 -9.50 -10.67 -7.85
CA ILE A 128 -9.89 -9.42 -8.50
C ILE A 128 -9.91 -8.26 -7.49
N ILE A 129 -10.54 -8.46 -6.34
CA ILE A 129 -10.64 -7.42 -5.29
C ILE A 129 -9.25 -7.10 -4.74
N GLY A 130 -8.44 -8.12 -4.46
CA GLY A 130 -7.08 -7.98 -3.95
C GLY A 130 -6.20 -7.20 -4.93
N ASN A 131 -6.24 -7.52 -6.22
CA ASN A 131 -5.44 -6.80 -7.22
C ASN A 131 -5.88 -5.34 -7.37
N LYS A 132 -7.19 -5.06 -7.36
CA LYS A 132 -7.70 -3.67 -7.37
C LYS A 132 -7.29 -2.89 -6.13
N LEU A 133 -7.32 -3.52 -4.95
CA LEU A 133 -6.91 -2.89 -3.70
C LEU A 133 -5.42 -2.54 -3.72
N ILE A 134 -4.56 -3.46 -4.19
CA ILE A 134 -3.13 -3.21 -4.33
C ILE A 134 -2.86 -2.05 -5.30
N TRP A 135 -3.58 -2.01 -6.43
CA TRP A 135 -3.46 -0.92 -7.40
C TRP A 135 -3.89 0.43 -6.82
N TYR A 136 -5.02 0.47 -6.12
CA TYR A 136 -5.53 1.68 -5.47
C TYR A 136 -4.57 2.23 -4.39
N ILE A 137 -3.99 1.34 -3.58
CA ILE A 137 -2.99 1.73 -2.56
C ILE A 137 -1.71 2.28 -3.23
N LYS A 138 -1.31 1.73 -4.38
CA LYS A 138 -0.13 2.18 -5.12
C LYS A 138 -0.33 3.60 -5.65
N ASP A 139 -1.46 3.84 -6.32
CA ASP A 139 -1.80 5.14 -6.91
C ASP A 139 -1.77 6.28 -5.87
N ARG A 140 -2.29 6.02 -4.67
CA ARG A 140 -2.26 6.98 -3.55
C ARG A 140 -0.84 7.30 -3.05
N LYS A 141 0.07 6.33 -3.03
CA LYS A 141 1.47 6.56 -2.62
C LYS A 141 2.22 7.38 -3.66
N ASP A 142 1.96 7.13 -4.93
CA ASP A 142 2.64 7.84 -6.02
C ASP A 142 2.29 9.34 -5.99
N ILE A 143 1.03 9.72 -5.71
CA ILE A 143 0.64 11.14 -5.56
C ILE A 143 1.38 11.84 -4.40
N SER A 144 1.56 11.17 -3.26
CA SER A 144 2.27 11.75 -2.12
C SER A 144 3.77 12.01 -2.39
N SER A 145 4.36 11.34 -3.39
CA SER A 145 5.77 11.56 -3.74
C SER A 145 6.04 12.88 -4.46
N PHE A 146 5.01 13.56 -4.95
CA PHE A 146 5.14 14.85 -5.63
C PHE A 146 4.87 16.06 -4.71
N ILE A 147 4.54 15.84 -3.44
CA ILE A 147 4.34 16.91 -2.46
C ILE A 147 5.54 16.96 -1.54
N TYR A 148 6.18 18.13 -1.47
CA TYR A 148 7.39 18.38 -0.69
C TYR A 148 7.13 19.48 0.33
N ASP A 149 7.68 19.34 1.54
CA ASP A 149 7.78 20.46 2.46
C ASP A 149 9.01 21.30 2.04
N VAL A 150 8.82 22.60 1.85
CA VAL A 150 9.85 23.53 1.40
C VAL A 150 9.96 24.65 2.41
N ASP A 151 11.19 24.88 2.87
CA ASP A 151 11.56 25.93 3.80
C ASP A 151 12.19 27.09 3.01
N ILE A 152 11.50 28.23 2.98
CA ILE A 152 11.95 29.46 2.33
C ILE A 152 12.55 30.36 3.41
N ILE A 153 13.85 30.65 3.28
CA ILE A 153 14.60 31.43 4.26
C ILE A 153 14.90 32.81 3.67
N LEU A 154 14.34 33.82 4.31
CA LEU A 154 14.61 35.23 4.10
C LEU A 154 15.39 35.71 5.32
N GLN A 155 16.42 36.55 5.16
CA GLN A 155 17.30 37.09 6.21
C GLN A 155 16.95 36.75 7.68
N GLN A 156 15.82 37.28 8.20
CA GLN A 156 15.34 37.03 9.58
C GLN A 156 14.07 36.16 9.68
N ASP A 157 13.45 35.79 8.56
CA ASP A 157 12.18 35.08 8.49
C ASP A 157 12.31 33.69 7.86
N HIS A 158 11.56 32.74 8.42
CA HIS A 158 11.47 31.37 7.93
C HIS A 158 10.01 30.99 7.68
N ARG A 159 9.70 30.53 6.46
CA ARG A 159 8.36 30.06 6.10
C ARG A 159 8.43 28.65 5.53
N ARG A 160 7.70 27.73 6.15
CA ARG A 160 7.49 26.38 5.63
C ARG A 160 6.20 26.33 4.82
N VAL A 161 6.29 25.86 3.59
CA VAL A 161 5.16 25.66 2.69
C VAL A 161 5.15 24.24 2.13
N LYS A 162 3.97 23.73 1.79
CA LYS A 162 3.84 22.49 1.02
C LYS A 162 3.81 22.84 -0.46
N ALA A 163 4.80 22.36 -1.21
CA ALA A 163 4.92 22.59 -2.64
C ALA A 163 4.63 21.30 -3.41
N PHE A 164 3.94 21.42 -4.54
CA PHE A 164 3.73 20.34 -5.48
C PHE A 164 4.76 20.44 -6.61
N LEU A 165 5.46 19.34 -6.89
CA LEU A 165 6.40 19.25 -8.00
C LEU A 165 5.62 19.06 -9.30
N ASP A 166 5.35 20.17 -9.99
CA ASP A 166 4.76 20.17 -11.32
C ASP A 166 5.84 19.97 -12.38
N THR A 167 6.01 18.72 -12.85
CA THR A 167 6.96 18.40 -13.93
C THR A 167 6.49 18.88 -15.30
N GLY A 168 5.23 19.32 -15.43
CA GLY A 168 4.68 19.80 -16.69
C GLY A 168 5.01 21.26 -16.99
N ASN A 169 5.52 22.00 -15.99
CA ASN A 169 5.79 23.42 -16.08
C ASN A 169 7.25 23.69 -15.67
N GLU A 170 8.15 23.78 -16.64
CA GLU A 170 9.57 24.05 -16.41
C GLU A 170 9.85 25.56 -16.28
N LEU A 171 9.10 26.23 -15.40
CA LEU A 171 9.24 27.66 -15.22
C LEU A 171 10.63 28.00 -14.67
N ARG A 172 11.36 28.85 -15.41
CA ARG A 172 12.71 29.29 -15.07
C ARG A 172 12.84 30.79 -15.21
N GLU A 173 13.69 31.36 -14.36
CA GLU A 173 14.05 32.76 -14.45
C GLU A 173 14.98 32.98 -15.66
N PRO A 174 14.68 33.91 -16.58
CA PRO A 174 15.33 33.99 -17.89
C PRO A 174 16.79 34.46 -17.87
N ALA A 175 17.22 35.27 -16.90
CA ALA A 175 18.58 35.83 -16.89
C ALA A 175 19.62 34.86 -16.30
N THR A 176 19.27 34.14 -15.24
CA THR A 176 20.16 33.25 -14.46
C THR A 176 19.80 31.78 -14.62
N ASN A 177 18.68 31.47 -15.29
CA ASN A 177 18.18 30.12 -15.52
C ASN A 177 17.86 29.33 -14.24
N LEU A 178 17.64 30.05 -13.13
CA LEU A 178 17.31 29.45 -11.84
C LEU A 178 15.89 28.86 -11.84
N PRO A 179 15.67 27.74 -11.11
CA PRO A 179 14.34 27.17 -10.95
C PRO A 179 13.43 28.10 -10.14
N VAL A 180 12.14 28.14 -10.47
CA VAL A 180 11.16 29.01 -9.83
C VAL A 180 10.24 28.22 -8.92
N LEU A 181 10.00 28.74 -7.72
CA LEU A 181 8.99 28.24 -6.79
C LEU A 181 7.84 29.25 -6.74
N VAL A 182 6.64 28.84 -7.13
CA VAL A 182 5.44 29.68 -7.05
C VAL A 182 4.77 29.47 -5.69
N VAL A 183 4.48 30.57 -5.02
CA VAL A 183 3.88 30.59 -3.68
C VAL A 183 2.79 31.65 -3.63
N GLU A 184 1.76 31.39 -2.83
CA GLU A 184 0.69 32.36 -2.60
C GLU A 184 1.24 33.58 -1.86
N LYS A 185 0.79 34.78 -2.26
CA LYS A 185 1.28 36.05 -1.71
C LYS A 185 1.08 36.15 -0.19
N ASP A 186 0.02 35.52 0.32
CA ASP A 186 -0.36 35.57 1.73
C ASP A 186 0.66 34.89 2.67
N VAL A 187 1.47 33.96 2.15
CA VAL A 187 2.57 33.31 2.89
C VAL A 187 3.58 34.34 3.43
N PHE A 188 3.73 35.46 2.72
CA PHE A 188 4.68 36.53 3.04
C PHE A 188 4.00 37.85 3.41
N SER A 189 2.73 37.82 3.83
CA SER A 189 1.95 39.01 4.23
C SER A 189 2.64 39.91 5.28
N ASN A 190 3.47 39.33 6.15
CA ASN A 190 4.18 40.05 7.20
C ASN A 190 5.63 40.45 6.83
N VAL A 191 6.06 40.18 5.60
CA VAL A 191 7.43 40.47 5.13
C VAL A 191 7.37 41.60 4.12
N ASN A 192 8.21 42.61 4.29
CA ASN A 192 8.34 43.67 3.29
C ASN A 192 9.17 43.16 2.10
N LEU A 193 8.49 42.69 1.05
CA LEU A 193 9.13 42.17 -0.16
C LEU A 193 9.73 43.27 -1.06
N ASP A 194 9.39 44.54 -0.85
CA ASP A 194 9.89 45.64 -1.68
C ASP A 194 11.37 45.96 -1.45
N THR A 195 11.98 45.42 -0.38
CA THR A 195 13.41 45.54 -0.12
C THR A 195 14.26 44.56 -0.94
N TYR A 196 13.64 43.65 -1.68
CA TYR A 196 14.33 42.64 -2.50
C TYR A 196 14.32 43.02 -3.97
N ASP A 197 15.36 42.58 -4.70
CA ASP A 197 15.41 42.73 -6.15
C ASP A 197 14.25 41.95 -6.80
N LYS A 198 13.53 42.64 -7.69
CA LYS A 198 12.36 42.12 -8.38
C LYS A 198 12.76 41.54 -9.74
N PHE A 199 12.35 40.30 -9.97
CA PHE A 199 12.53 39.58 -11.22
C PHE A 199 11.15 39.42 -11.89
N TYR A 200 11.12 39.54 -13.22
CA TYR A 200 9.92 39.29 -14.00
C TYR A 200 10.09 37.99 -14.76
N ILE A 201 9.33 36.97 -14.36
CA ILE A 201 9.42 35.61 -14.87
C ILE A 201 8.25 35.41 -15.84
N PRO A 202 8.50 35.30 -17.15
CA PRO A 202 7.43 35.07 -18.12
C PRO A 202 6.85 33.67 -17.92
N TYR A 203 5.53 33.55 -17.94
CA TYR A 203 4.82 32.27 -17.87
C TYR A 203 3.83 32.13 -19.02
N ARG A 204 3.52 30.88 -19.35
CA ARG A 204 2.50 30.52 -20.34
C ARG A 204 1.61 29.45 -19.75
N VAL A 205 0.31 29.66 -19.83
CA VAL A 205 -0.71 28.70 -19.40
C VAL A 205 -1.24 27.91 -20.59
N VAL A 206 -1.77 26.71 -20.31
CA VAL A 206 -2.21 25.74 -21.34
C VAL A 206 -3.30 26.30 -22.26
N ASN A 207 -4.12 27.23 -21.76
CA ASN A 207 -5.16 27.91 -22.55
C ASN A 207 -4.61 28.97 -23.54
N GLY A 208 -3.29 29.13 -23.63
CA GLY A 208 -2.63 30.04 -24.57
C GLY A 208 -2.35 31.44 -24.01
N ASN A 209 -2.88 31.79 -22.83
CA ASN A 209 -2.55 33.05 -22.18
C ASN A 209 -1.09 33.06 -21.72
N PHE A 210 -0.49 34.24 -21.73
CA PHE A 210 0.88 34.48 -21.29
C PHE A 210 0.91 35.76 -20.44
N GLY A 211 1.90 35.86 -19.56
CA GLY A 211 2.08 37.01 -18.68
C GLY A 211 3.42 36.94 -17.97
N ASN A 212 3.62 37.85 -17.02
CA ASN A 212 4.83 37.88 -16.19
C ASN A 212 4.44 37.72 -14.72
N LEU A 213 5.16 36.86 -14.01
CA LEU A 213 5.12 36.77 -12.56
C LEU A 213 6.22 37.63 -11.96
N GLU A 214 5.90 38.37 -10.93
CA GLU A 214 6.87 39.06 -10.10
C GLU A 214 7.47 38.06 -9.11
N GLY A 215 8.79 37.94 -9.09
CA GLY A 215 9.55 37.08 -8.20
C GLY A 215 10.67 37.82 -7.50
N PHE A 216 11.18 37.24 -6.43
CA PHE A 216 12.36 37.74 -5.72
C PHE A 216 13.29 36.56 -5.42
N ARG A 217 14.57 36.83 -5.15
CA ARG A 217 15.53 35.78 -4.79
C ARG A 217 15.64 35.64 -3.26
N PRO A 218 15.25 34.50 -2.67
CA PRO A 218 15.48 34.23 -1.25
C PRO A 218 16.96 33.93 -0.97
N ASN A 219 17.36 33.97 0.30
CA ASN A 219 18.72 33.63 0.70
C ASN A 219 19.00 32.13 0.53
N TYR A 220 18.05 31.27 0.94
CA TYR A 220 18.15 29.82 0.84
C TYR A 220 16.78 29.17 0.64
N ILE A 221 16.76 28.03 -0.03
CA ILE A 221 15.60 27.14 -0.11
C ILE A 221 16.05 25.73 0.31
N ASP A 222 15.42 25.20 1.34
CA ASP A 222 15.63 23.83 1.80
C ASP A 222 14.41 22.97 1.40
N VAL A 223 14.63 21.91 0.63
CA VAL A 223 13.58 20.97 0.20
C VAL A 223 13.68 19.70 1.04
N HIS A 224 12.60 19.31 1.69
CA HIS A 224 12.54 18.10 2.50
C HIS A 224 11.98 16.94 1.67
N VAL A 225 12.80 15.90 1.49
CA VAL A 225 12.41 14.67 0.78
C VAL A 225 12.41 13.52 1.78
N GLY A 226 11.24 13.22 2.35
CA GLY A 226 11.12 12.28 3.47
C GLY A 226 11.86 12.79 4.72
N ASP A 227 12.67 11.94 5.36
CA ASP A 227 13.46 12.30 6.56
C ASP A 227 14.81 12.97 6.24
N LYS A 228 15.12 13.25 4.97
CA LYS A 228 16.40 13.85 4.55
C LYS A 228 16.21 15.30 4.10
N LYS A 229 17.07 16.18 4.63
CA LYS A 229 17.19 17.60 4.23
C LYS A 229 18.17 17.71 3.06
N GLU A 230 17.72 18.20 1.91
CA GLU A 230 18.62 18.65 0.85
C GLU A 230 18.69 20.18 0.88
N LYS A 231 19.86 20.70 1.24
CA LYS A 231 20.15 22.14 1.18
C LYS A 231 20.57 22.51 -0.24
N LYS A 232 19.80 23.35 -0.92
CA LYS A 232 20.22 23.96 -2.19
C LYS A 232 20.57 25.43 -1.94
N LYS A 233 21.87 25.72 -2.00
CA LYS A 233 22.37 27.09 -2.11
C LYS A 233 22.04 27.57 -3.52
N LEU A 234 21.20 28.60 -3.63
CA LEU A 234 20.85 29.28 -4.88
C LEU A 234 21.88 30.35 -5.20
#